data_AF-A0A416BZZ4-F1
#
_entry.id   AF-A0A416BZZ4-F1
#
_cell.length_a   1.000
_cell.length_b   1.000
_cell.length_c   1.000
_cell.angle_alpha   90.00
_cell.angle_beta   90.00
_cell.angle_gamma   90.00
#
_symmetry.space_group_name_H-M   'P 1'
#
loop_
_entity.id
_entity.type
_entity.pdbx_description
1 polymer ?
#
loop_
_entity_poly.entity_id
_entity_poly.type
_entity_poly.pdbx_seq_one_letter_code
_entity_poly.pdbx_strand_id
1 'polypeptide(L)'
;KSKIETDSFVAVQLLKYKNALNFKTIKFMAESIEGSFSFNILDNQNNLYLVKGDSPISLIHFKDKGVYVFASTKQILWKALVDSELFQDLENGKYEHIVLNEGDILKIKSNGKRERGHFNYIESYGRHWYDYGCDCYIDTGYDDYYEEEYLEDIKTVAAMHGEDPEVIQELYNDGYTLEELEEMIYT
;
A
#
# COMPACT_ATOMS: atom_id res chain seq x y z
N LYS A 1 -20.21 -29.44 13.21
CA LYS A 1 -18.97 -28.68 12.89
C LYS A 1 -19.40 -27.47 12.09
N SER A 2 -19.28 -26.24 12.61
CA SER A 2 -19.41 -25.07 11.75
C SER A 2 -18.21 -25.10 10.79
N LYS A 3 -18.49 -25.13 9.49
CA LYS A 3 -17.49 -24.90 8.46
C LYS A 3 -17.26 -23.40 8.44
N ILE A 4 -16.22 -22.95 9.13
CA ILE A 4 -15.76 -21.57 9.00
C ILE A 4 -15.09 -21.51 7.61
N GLU A 5 -15.84 -21.09 6.60
CA GLU A 5 -15.37 -20.85 5.24
C GLU A 5 -15.21 -19.33 5.11
N THR A 6 -14.04 -18.80 5.52
CA THR A 6 -13.69 -17.40 5.21
C THR A 6 -13.32 -17.28 3.74
N ASP A 7 -13.39 -16.08 3.17
CA ASP A 7 -13.03 -15.83 1.78
C ASP A 7 -11.57 -16.23 1.50
N SER A 8 -10.67 -16.05 2.48
CA SER A 8 -9.30 -16.53 2.40
C SER A 8 -9.21 -18.06 2.33
N PHE A 9 -10.08 -18.80 3.03
CA PHE A 9 -10.14 -20.25 2.93
C PHE A 9 -10.68 -20.69 1.57
N VAL A 10 -11.74 -20.03 1.08
CA VAL A 10 -12.31 -20.30 -0.26
C VAL A 10 -11.27 -20.05 -1.36
N ALA A 11 -10.52 -18.95 -1.29
CA ALA A 11 -9.43 -18.63 -2.21
C ALA A 11 -8.39 -19.75 -2.27
N VAL A 12 -7.94 -20.25 -1.11
CA VAL A 12 -6.98 -21.36 -1.03
C VAL A 12 -7.57 -22.64 -1.64
N GLN A 13 -8.85 -22.93 -1.43
CA GLN A 13 -9.49 -24.11 -2.02
C GLN A 13 -9.60 -24.01 -3.55
N LEU A 14 -9.93 -22.83 -4.09
CA LEU A 14 -9.99 -22.60 -5.54
C LEU A 14 -8.62 -22.80 -6.20
N LEU A 15 -7.54 -22.31 -5.55
CA LEU A 15 -6.18 -22.53 -6.02
C LEU A 15 -5.79 -24.02 -5.97
N LYS A 16 -6.12 -24.72 -4.88
CA LYS A 16 -5.85 -26.17 -4.73
C LYS A 16 -6.63 -27.00 -5.75
N TYR A 17 -7.88 -26.64 -6.03
CA TYR A 17 -8.73 -27.33 -7.01
C TYR A 17 -8.11 -27.35 -8.41
N LYS A 18 -7.46 -26.25 -8.83
CA LYS A 18 -6.80 -26.16 -10.14
C LYS A 18 -5.41 -26.82 -10.18
N ASN A 19 -4.89 -27.27 -9.03
CA ASN A 19 -3.61 -27.98 -8.85
C ASN A 19 -2.40 -27.34 -9.56
N ALA A 20 -2.42 -26.02 -9.71
CA ALA A 20 -1.35 -25.23 -10.29
C ALA A 20 -1.45 -23.81 -9.79
N LEU A 21 -0.32 -23.18 -9.46
CA LEU A 21 -0.26 -21.78 -9.08
C LEU A 21 0.41 -20.98 -10.20
N ASN A 22 -0.42 -20.35 -11.03
CA ASN A 22 0.00 -19.51 -12.16
C ASN A 22 -1.05 -18.43 -12.42
N PHE A 23 -0.75 -17.50 -13.34
CA PHE A 23 -1.67 -16.39 -13.65
C PHE A 23 -3.08 -16.83 -13.99
N LYS A 24 -3.28 -17.95 -14.69
CA LYS A 24 -4.62 -18.41 -15.08
C LYS A 24 -5.44 -18.90 -13.87
N THR A 25 -4.79 -19.61 -12.95
CA THR A 25 -5.48 -20.15 -11.77
C THR A 25 -5.73 -19.07 -10.72
N ILE A 26 -4.80 -18.11 -10.57
CA ILE A 26 -4.97 -16.93 -9.73
C ILE A 26 -6.09 -16.04 -10.30
N LYS A 27 -6.09 -15.79 -11.61
CA LYS A 27 -7.16 -15.07 -12.30
C LYS A 27 -8.52 -15.71 -12.01
N PHE A 28 -8.64 -17.03 -12.23
CA PHE A 28 -9.87 -17.76 -11.95
C PHE A 28 -10.32 -17.60 -10.49
N MET A 29 -9.38 -17.69 -9.54
CA MET A 29 -9.67 -17.50 -8.12
C MET A 29 -10.17 -16.07 -7.85
N ALA A 30 -9.48 -15.05 -8.34
CA ALA A 30 -9.82 -13.65 -8.11
C ALA A 30 -11.16 -13.25 -8.73
N GLU A 31 -11.48 -13.76 -9.93
CA GLU A 31 -12.77 -13.52 -10.60
C GLU A 31 -13.94 -14.31 -9.99
N SER A 32 -13.66 -15.32 -9.16
CA SER A 32 -14.69 -16.13 -8.50
C SER A 32 -15.01 -15.65 -7.08
N ILE A 33 -14.28 -14.66 -6.57
CA ILE A 33 -14.48 -14.10 -5.23
C ILE A 33 -15.20 -12.77 -5.39
N GLU A 34 -16.28 -12.60 -4.66
CA GLU A 34 -17.03 -11.35 -4.59
C GLU A 34 -16.60 -10.55 -3.36
N GLY A 35 -16.58 -9.22 -3.50
CA GLY A 35 -16.28 -8.29 -2.42
C GLY A 35 -14.84 -7.78 -2.44
N SER A 36 -14.49 -7.08 -1.37
CA SER A 36 -13.23 -6.35 -1.28
C SER A 36 -12.07 -7.24 -0.88
N PHE A 37 -10.95 -7.19 -1.63
CA PHE A 37 -9.79 -8.01 -1.29
C PHE A 37 -8.45 -7.47 -1.83
N SER A 38 -7.39 -7.93 -1.16
CA SER A 38 -6.03 -8.01 -1.70
C SER A 38 -5.44 -9.36 -1.28
N PHE A 39 -4.95 -10.16 -2.23
CA PHE A 39 -4.31 -11.45 -1.90
C PHE A 39 -2.81 -11.41 -2.13
N ASN A 40 -2.08 -11.88 -1.12
CA ASN A 40 -0.63 -12.04 -1.16
C ASN A 40 -0.32 -13.54 -1.09
N ILE A 41 0.21 -14.11 -2.17
CA ILE A 41 0.41 -15.57 -2.31
C ILE A 41 1.88 -15.86 -2.51
N LEU A 42 2.48 -16.65 -1.63
CA LEU A 42 3.84 -17.14 -1.76
C LEU A 42 3.82 -18.61 -2.21
N ASP A 43 4.51 -18.91 -3.31
CA ASP A 43 4.67 -20.29 -3.78
C ASP A 43 5.93 -20.98 -3.20
N ASN A 44 6.04 -22.28 -3.43
CA ASN A 44 7.18 -23.08 -2.95
C ASN A 44 8.50 -22.80 -3.69
N GLN A 45 8.48 -21.99 -4.74
CA GLN A 45 9.64 -21.53 -5.50
C GLN A 45 10.07 -20.12 -5.07
N ASN A 46 9.50 -19.59 -3.99
CA ASN A 46 9.68 -18.22 -3.50
C ASN A 46 9.29 -17.16 -4.53
N ASN A 47 8.31 -17.44 -5.39
CA ASN A 47 7.65 -16.39 -6.15
C ASN A 47 6.49 -15.83 -5.32
N LEU A 48 6.45 -14.52 -5.18
CA LEU A 48 5.38 -13.77 -4.56
C LEU A 48 4.40 -13.30 -5.64
N TYR A 49 3.11 -13.52 -5.42
CA TYR A 49 2.04 -12.96 -6.22
C TYR A 49 1.24 -11.97 -5.37
N LEU A 50 1.14 -10.73 -5.84
CA LEU A 50 0.26 -9.71 -5.28
C LEU A 50 -0.92 -9.56 -6.23
N VAL A 51 -2.13 -9.78 -5.72
CA VAL A 51 -3.38 -9.70 -6.46
C VAL A 51 -4.17 -8.51 -5.92
N LYS A 52 -4.33 -7.48 -6.74
CA LYS A 52 -4.95 -6.22 -6.36
C LYS A 52 -6.43 -6.22 -6.74
N GLY A 53 -7.31 -6.39 -5.76
CA GLY A 53 -8.71 -5.98 -5.86
C GLY A 53 -8.83 -4.49 -5.51
N ASP A 54 -9.87 -4.10 -4.79
CA ASP A 54 -10.08 -2.71 -4.33
C ASP A 54 -9.30 -2.35 -3.06
N SER A 55 -8.93 -3.34 -2.23
CA SER A 55 -8.22 -3.10 -0.96
C SER A 55 -6.86 -2.41 -1.22
N PRO A 56 -6.46 -1.45 -0.39
CA PRO A 56 -5.27 -0.65 -0.64
C PRO A 56 -4.00 -1.51 -0.50
N ILE A 57 -2.99 -1.20 -1.33
CA ILE A 57 -1.65 -1.76 -1.25
C ILE A 57 -0.64 -0.73 -1.72
N SER A 58 0.45 -0.56 -0.98
CA SER A 58 1.62 0.22 -1.39
C SER A 58 2.80 -0.73 -1.54
N LEU A 59 3.56 -0.56 -2.62
CA LEU A 59 4.71 -1.41 -2.96
C LEU A 59 5.85 -0.52 -3.46
N ILE A 60 7.01 -0.67 -2.83
CA ILE A 60 8.25 -0.04 -3.28
C ILE A 60 9.34 -1.07 -3.52
N HIS A 61 10.32 -0.70 -4.33
CA HIS A 61 11.48 -1.54 -4.62
C HIS A 61 12.78 -0.75 -4.57
N PHE A 62 13.68 -1.18 -3.70
CA PHE A 62 15.05 -0.70 -3.59
C PHE A 62 15.91 -1.47 -4.59
N LYS A 63 16.04 -0.96 -5.82
CA LYS A 63 16.75 -1.66 -6.92
C LYS A 63 18.18 -2.05 -6.55
N ASP A 64 18.90 -1.12 -5.92
CA ASP A 64 20.32 -1.30 -5.58
C ASP A 64 20.52 -2.38 -4.51
N LYS A 65 19.50 -2.61 -3.67
CA LYS A 65 19.50 -3.65 -2.63
C LYS A 65 18.81 -4.93 -3.08
N GLY A 66 18.04 -4.89 -4.17
CA GLY A 66 17.21 -6.00 -4.65
C GLY A 66 16.05 -6.35 -3.71
N VAL A 67 15.56 -5.38 -2.91
CA VAL A 67 14.55 -5.59 -1.87
C VAL A 67 13.23 -4.95 -2.25
N TYR A 68 12.15 -5.73 -2.14
CA TYR A 68 10.77 -5.25 -2.28
C TYR A 68 10.13 -5.12 -0.90
N VAL A 69 9.43 -4.01 -0.68
CA VAL A 69 8.68 -3.74 0.56
C VAL A 69 7.26 -3.40 0.19
N PHE A 70 6.28 -4.06 0.82
CA PHE A 70 4.87 -3.77 0.61
C PHE A 70 4.08 -3.79 1.91
N ALA A 71 3.05 -2.97 1.97
CA ALA A 71 2.09 -2.92 3.07
C ALA A 71 0.72 -2.49 2.54
N SER A 72 -0.30 -2.47 3.40
CA SER A 72 -1.65 -2.02 3.03
C SER A 72 -1.69 -0.54 2.62
N THR A 73 -0.89 0.33 3.25
CA THR A 73 -0.84 1.77 2.95
C THR A 73 0.59 2.29 2.89
N LYS A 74 0.78 3.46 2.27
CA LYS A 74 2.08 4.17 2.22
C LYS A 74 2.57 4.52 3.62
N GLN A 75 1.68 5.01 4.50
CA GLN A 75 2.03 5.38 5.88
C GLN A 75 2.56 4.18 6.68
N ILE A 76 1.88 3.02 6.63
CA ILE A 76 2.34 1.81 7.33
C ILE A 76 3.70 1.38 6.79
N LEU A 77 3.87 1.45 5.46
CA LEU A 77 5.13 1.12 4.80
C LEU A 77 6.25 2.05 5.26
N TRP A 78 6.02 3.36 5.29
CA TRP A 78 7.02 4.37 5.67
C TRP A 78 7.37 4.23 7.14
N LYS A 79 6.38 4.15 8.02
CA LYS A 79 6.57 3.93 9.47
C LYS A 79 7.40 2.69 9.77
N ALA A 80 7.19 1.59 9.03
CA ALA A 80 7.98 0.37 9.18
C ALA A 80 9.44 0.53 8.70
N LEU A 81 9.72 1.51 7.85
CA LEU A 81 11.04 1.76 7.30
C LEU A 81 11.86 2.78 8.09
N VAL A 82 11.22 3.69 8.84
CA VAL A 82 11.91 4.74 9.64
C VAL A 82 12.99 4.13 10.54
N ASP A 83 12.70 3.02 11.21
CA ASP A 83 13.64 2.36 12.13
C ASP A 83 14.58 1.35 11.42
N SER A 84 14.67 1.37 10.08
CA SER A 84 15.40 0.38 9.30
C SER A 84 16.62 0.95 8.58
N GLU A 85 17.59 0.09 8.23
CA GLU A 85 18.73 0.48 7.39
C GLU A 85 18.33 0.95 5.99
N LEU A 86 17.07 0.71 5.58
CA LEU A 86 16.52 1.16 4.30
C LEU A 86 16.02 2.61 4.36
N PHE A 87 15.91 3.21 5.55
CA PHE A 87 15.42 4.58 5.70
C PHE A 87 16.27 5.59 4.94
N GLN A 88 17.60 5.45 5.00
CA GLN A 88 18.52 6.33 4.25
C GLN A 88 18.30 6.24 2.74
N ASP A 89 18.05 5.04 2.21
CA ASP A 89 17.75 4.88 0.78
C ASP A 89 16.35 5.42 0.45
N LEU A 90 15.40 5.37 1.39
CA LEU A 90 14.06 5.94 1.26
C LEU A 90 14.13 7.48 1.19
N GLU A 91 14.80 8.13 2.15
CA GLU A 91 14.98 9.60 2.19
C GLU A 91 15.72 10.12 0.96
N ASN A 92 16.76 9.42 0.52
CA ASN A 92 17.52 9.80 -0.68
C ASN A 92 16.78 9.48 -1.99
N GLY A 93 15.53 9.02 -1.95
CA GLY A 93 14.73 8.70 -3.13
C GLY A 93 15.26 7.50 -3.95
N LYS A 94 16.09 6.63 -3.36
CA LYS A 94 16.72 5.47 -4.02
C LYS A 94 15.79 4.24 -4.05
N TYR A 95 14.52 4.49 -4.34
CA TYR A 95 13.50 3.45 -4.48
C TYR A 95 12.61 3.76 -5.69
N GLU A 96 11.95 2.73 -6.22
CA GLU A 96 10.86 2.92 -7.17
C GLU A 96 9.52 2.56 -6.51
N HIS A 97 8.51 3.40 -6.67
CA HIS A 97 7.14 3.03 -6.35
C HIS A 97 6.56 2.18 -7.49
N ILE A 98 5.95 1.05 -7.15
CA ILE A 98 5.35 0.15 -8.12
C ILE A 98 3.84 0.25 -7.99
N VAL A 99 3.22 0.91 -8.97
CA VAL A 99 1.77 1.08 -9.02
C VAL A 99 1.09 -0.25 -9.38
N LEU A 100 0.09 -0.63 -8.58
CA LEU A 100 -0.83 -1.73 -8.80
C LEU A 100 -2.24 -1.19 -8.89
N ASN A 101 -2.89 -1.43 -10.02
CA ASN A 101 -4.28 -1.05 -10.23
C ASN A 101 -5.21 -2.23 -9.91
N GLU A 102 -6.49 -1.94 -9.72
CA GLU A 102 -7.51 -2.97 -9.56
C GLU A 102 -7.50 -3.92 -10.77
N GLY A 103 -7.59 -5.22 -10.52
CA GLY A 103 -7.45 -6.25 -11.55
C GLY A 103 -6.01 -6.65 -11.85
N ASP A 104 -4.99 -6.01 -11.27
CA ASP A 104 -3.59 -6.39 -11.50
C ASP A 104 -3.21 -7.66 -10.71
N ILE A 105 -2.40 -8.50 -11.37
CA ILE A 105 -1.64 -9.58 -10.74
C ILE A 105 -0.16 -9.28 -10.97
N LEU A 106 0.58 -8.98 -9.91
CA LEU A 106 2.03 -8.84 -9.98
C LEU A 106 2.69 -10.09 -9.42
N LYS A 107 3.52 -10.73 -10.24
CA LYS A 107 4.43 -11.80 -9.80
C LYS A 107 5.84 -11.23 -9.65
N ILE A 108 6.41 -11.36 -8.46
CA ILE A 108 7.82 -11.13 -8.18
C ILE A 108 8.47 -12.50 -8.02
N LYS A 109 9.38 -12.84 -8.93
CA LYS A 109 10.10 -14.11 -8.90
C LYS A 109 11.17 -14.08 -7.82
N SER A 110 11.62 -15.26 -7.40
CA SER A 110 12.73 -15.41 -6.45
C SER A 110 14.05 -14.77 -6.91
N ASN A 111 14.21 -14.49 -8.21
CA ASN A 111 15.33 -13.74 -8.76
C ASN A 111 15.07 -12.23 -8.91
N GLY A 112 14.00 -11.71 -8.29
CA GLY A 112 13.62 -10.30 -8.32
C GLY A 112 12.94 -9.83 -9.61
N LYS A 113 12.83 -10.67 -10.65
CA LYS A 113 12.15 -10.30 -11.90
C LYS A 113 10.65 -10.20 -11.70
N ARG A 114 10.04 -9.20 -12.35
CA ARG A 114 8.59 -8.97 -12.33
C ARG A 114 7.92 -9.49 -13.58
N GLU A 115 6.76 -10.12 -13.40
CA GLU A 115 5.84 -10.50 -14.46
C GLU A 115 4.44 -9.96 -14.07
N ARG A 116 3.68 -9.44 -15.03
CA ARG A 116 2.32 -8.93 -14.78
C ARG A 116 1.28 -9.80 -15.48
N GLY A 117 0.15 -9.97 -14.82
CA GLY A 117 -1.08 -10.53 -15.35
C GLY A 117 -2.25 -9.63 -14.97
N HIS A 118 -3.42 -9.95 -15.50
CA HIS A 118 -4.63 -9.16 -15.27
C HIS A 118 -5.86 -10.08 -15.14
N PHE A 119 -6.80 -9.67 -14.30
CA PHE A 119 -8.09 -10.30 -14.11
C PHE A 119 -9.20 -9.24 -14.13
N ASN A 120 -10.42 -9.65 -14.49
CA ASN A 120 -11.55 -8.74 -14.47
C ASN A 120 -12.07 -8.63 -13.03
N TYR A 121 -11.75 -7.53 -12.36
CA TYR A 121 -12.37 -7.22 -11.09
C TYR A 121 -13.80 -6.72 -11.36
N ILE A 122 -14.78 -7.45 -10.85
CA ILE A 122 -16.18 -7.03 -10.90
C ILE A 122 -16.55 -6.59 -9.49
N GLU A 123 -16.84 -5.31 -9.36
CA GLU A 123 -17.26 -4.71 -8.11
C GLU A 123 -18.57 -5.35 -7.63
N SER A 124 -18.57 -5.80 -6.37
CA SER A 124 -19.75 -6.40 -5.77
C SER A 124 -20.72 -5.29 -5.33
N TYR A 125 -21.78 -5.08 -6.12
CA TYR A 125 -22.98 -4.34 -5.75
C TYR A 125 -22.79 -2.90 -5.22
N GLY A 126 -21.84 -2.14 -5.77
CA GLY A 126 -21.66 -0.70 -5.45
C GLY A 126 -21.33 -0.45 -3.99
N ARG A 127 -20.62 -1.40 -3.36
CA ARG A 127 -20.23 -1.40 -1.95
C ARG A 127 -18.74 -1.63 -1.85
N HIS A 128 -17.99 -0.57 -1.66
CA HIS A 128 -16.55 -0.60 -1.48
C HIS A 128 -16.17 -0.96 -0.04
N TRP A 129 -14.92 -1.34 0.18
CA TRP A 129 -14.40 -1.62 1.54
C TRP A 129 -14.59 -0.42 2.49
N TYR A 130 -14.58 0.81 1.96
CA TYR A 130 -14.82 2.03 2.73
C TYR A 130 -16.30 2.27 3.08
N ASP A 131 -17.24 1.56 2.46
CA ASP A 131 -18.68 1.65 2.80
C ASP A 131 -19.06 0.88 4.06
N TYR A 132 -18.15 0.06 4.60
CA TYR A 132 -18.37 -0.76 5.81
C TYR A 132 -17.75 -0.14 7.07
N GLY A 133 -17.15 1.05 6.97
CA GLY A 133 -16.67 1.86 8.10
C GLY A 133 -17.68 2.96 8.46
N CYS A 134 -17.73 3.31 9.75
CA CYS A 134 -18.45 4.47 10.29
C CYS A 134 -18.12 5.78 9.53
N ASP A 135 -18.78 6.90 9.87
CA ASP A 135 -18.61 8.29 9.38
C ASP A 135 -17.16 8.87 9.30
N CYS A 136 -16.12 8.04 9.29
CA CYS A 136 -14.72 8.38 9.07
C CYS A 136 -14.20 8.02 7.67
N TYR A 137 -15.03 7.59 6.71
CA TYR A 137 -14.57 7.28 5.35
C TYR A 137 -15.54 7.71 4.25
N ILE A 138 -16.31 8.79 4.49
CA ILE A 138 -16.93 9.51 3.39
C ILE A 138 -15.87 10.46 2.82
N ASP A 139 -15.49 10.20 1.57
CA ASP A 139 -14.75 11.10 0.70
C ASP A 139 -15.60 12.34 0.38
N THR A 140 -15.75 13.20 1.38
CA THR A 140 -16.22 14.58 1.25
C THR A 140 -15.41 15.43 2.23
N GLY A 141 -14.26 15.95 1.80
CA GLY A 141 -13.49 16.94 2.55
C GLY A 141 -12.29 16.41 3.35
N TYR A 142 -11.62 15.39 2.83
CA TYR A 142 -10.36 14.84 3.34
C TYR A 142 -9.15 15.63 2.79
N ASP A 143 -9.13 16.96 2.89
CA ASP A 143 -7.87 17.72 2.71
C ASP A 143 -7.43 18.23 4.08
N ASP A 144 -8.30 18.94 4.80
CA ASP A 144 -7.97 19.56 6.10
C ASP A 144 -7.45 18.56 7.15
N TYR A 145 -8.00 17.34 7.23
CA TYR A 145 -7.57 16.33 8.21
C TYR A 145 -6.22 15.67 7.87
N TYR A 146 -5.85 15.63 6.57
CA TYR A 146 -4.53 15.16 6.13
C TYR A 146 -3.48 16.26 6.22
N GLU A 147 -3.88 17.51 6.03
CA GLU A 147 -2.98 18.66 6.19
C GLU A 147 -2.56 18.82 7.66
N GLU A 148 -3.48 18.67 8.61
CA GLU A 148 -3.15 18.76 10.05
C GLU A 148 -2.18 17.65 10.50
N GLU A 149 -2.40 16.38 10.10
CA GLU A 149 -1.51 15.27 10.47
C GLU A 149 -0.12 15.42 9.82
N TYR A 150 -0.06 15.85 8.55
CA TYR A 150 1.20 16.07 7.85
C TYR A 150 1.96 17.31 8.38
N LEU A 151 1.24 18.36 8.81
CA LEU A 151 1.83 19.51 9.48
C LEU A 151 2.48 19.12 10.82
N GLU A 152 1.85 18.23 11.60
CA GLU A 152 2.44 17.72 12.85
C GLU A 152 3.69 16.86 12.61
N ASP A 153 3.72 16.09 11.52
CA ASP A 153 4.93 15.36 11.10
C ASP A 153 6.05 16.34 10.74
N ILE A 154 5.76 17.38 9.94
CA ILE A 154 6.72 18.43 9.57
C ILE A 154 7.24 19.16 10.82
N LYS A 155 6.37 19.54 11.75
CA LYS A 155 6.76 20.14 13.04
C LYS A 155 7.68 19.24 13.86
N THR A 156 7.38 17.95 13.88
CA THR A 156 8.19 16.96 14.61
C THR A 156 9.59 16.87 14.00
N VAL A 157 9.71 16.84 12.67
CA VAL A 157 10.99 16.84 11.96
C VAL A 157 11.73 18.17 12.18
N ALA A 158 11.04 19.31 12.07
CA ALA A 158 11.62 20.64 12.34
C ALA A 158 12.22 20.72 13.76
N ALA A 159 11.50 20.21 14.76
CA ALA A 159 11.99 20.13 16.15
C ALA A 159 13.25 19.26 16.29
N MET A 160 13.36 18.18 15.52
CA MET A 160 14.57 17.36 15.48
C MET A 160 15.77 18.10 14.87
N HIS A 161 15.52 19.04 13.96
CA HIS A 161 16.52 19.92 13.36
C HIS A 161 16.82 21.17 14.21
N GLY A 162 16.11 21.36 15.32
CA GLY A 162 16.31 22.46 16.27
C GLY A 162 15.43 23.68 16.03
N GLU A 163 14.47 23.59 15.11
CA GLU A 163 13.47 24.63 14.82
C GLU A 163 12.26 24.50 15.75
N ASP A 164 11.61 25.62 16.07
CA ASP A 164 10.43 25.63 16.94
C ASP A 164 9.16 25.23 16.14
N PRO A 165 8.41 24.19 16.55
CA PRO A 165 7.13 23.81 15.94
C PRO A 165 6.14 24.96 15.74
N GLU A 166 6.16 25.98 16.62
CA GLU A 166 5.28 27.16 16.50
C GLU A 166 5.64 28.02 15.28
N VAL A 167 6.91 28.06 14.87
CA VAL A 167 7.36 28.79 13.66
C VAL A 167 6.81 28.11 12.41
N ILE A 168 6.79 26.78 12.37
CA ILE A 168 6.18 26.02 11.27
C ILE A 168 4.66 26.26 11.21
N GLN A 169 3.99 26.35 12.36
CA GLN A 169 2.57 26.68 12.43
C GLN A 169 2.28 28.11 11.91
N GLU A 170 3.10 29.09 12.27
CA GLU A 170 2.96 30.47 11.79
C GLU A 170 3.13 30.54 10.26
N LEU A 171 4.15 29.87 9.70
CA LEU A 171 4.38 29.85 8.25
C LEU A 171 3.23 29.16 7.50
N TYR A 172 2.71 28.05 8.04
CA TYR A 172 1.51 27.40 7.48
C TYR A 172 0.30 28.36 7.50
N ASN A 173 0.09 29.08 8.61
CA ASN A 173 -0.99 30.08 8.73
C ASN A 173 -0.80 31.27 7.78
N ASP A 174 0.43 31.62 7.43
CA ASP A 174 0.78 32.66 6.46
C ASP A 174 0.57 32.21 5.00
N GLY A 175 0.18 30.95 4.78
CA GLY A 175 -0.24 30.40 3.50
C GLY A 175 0.84 29.62 2.74
N TYR A 176 1.93 29.25 3.41
CA TYR A 176 2.93 28.32 2.86
C TYR A 176 2.34 26.91 2.74
N THR A 177 2.67 26.22 1.64
CA THR A 177 2.23 24.83 1.46
C THR A 177 3.07 23.89 2.32
N LEU A 178 2.53 22.72 2.66
CA LEU A 178 3.25 21.70 3.44
C LEU A 178 4.54 21.24 2.74
N GLU A 179 4.55 21.22 1.40
CA GLU A 179 5.72 20.89 0.59
C GLU A 179 6.81 21.97 0.68
N GLU A 180 6.44 23.26 0.71
CA GLU A 180 7.37 24.37 0.91
C GLU A 180 7.99 24.35 2.31
N LEU A 181 7.18 24.03 3.34
CA LEU A 181 7.65 23.91 4.72
C LEU A 181 8.62 22.73 4.88
N GLU A 182 8.33 21.60 4.25
CA GLU A 182 9.24 20.45 4.25
C GLU A 182 10.57 20.81 3.57
N GLU A 183 10.55 21.44 2.40
CA GLU A 183 11.77 21.86 1.68
C GLU A 183 12.65 22.82 2.50
N MET A 184 12.04 23.69 3.31
CA MET A 184 12.75 24.62 4.19
C MET A 184 13.50 23.92 5.34
N ILE A 185 13.02 22.78 5.83
CA ILE A 185 13.69 22.03 6.91
C ILE A 185 14.94 21.30 6.41
N TYR A 186 14.93 20.89 5.14
CA TYR A 186 16.00 20.11 4.51
C TYR A 186 17.04 20.95 3.74
N THR A 187 16.93 22.27 3.76
CA THR A 187 17.86 23.22 3.10
C THR A 187 18.83 23.87 4.08
#